data_AF-A0A6C7VDN9-F1
#
_entry.id   AF-A0A6C7VDN9-F1
#
_cell.length_a   1.000
_cell.length_b   1.000
_cell.length_c   1.000
_cell.angle_alpha   90.00
_cell.angle_beta   90.00
_cell.angle_gamma   90.00
#
_symmetry.space_group_name_H-M   'P 1'
#
loop_
_entity.id
_entity.type
_entity.pdbx_description
1 polymer ?
#
loop_
_entity_poly.entity_id
_entity_poly.type
_entity_poly.pdbx_seq_one_letter_code
_entity_poly.pdbx_strand_id
1 'polypeptide(L)'
;MKKKIVYALLVLIVFISVVFLVLKNGILISHIQFSFLNLEQLYIKLDKKLIVRAKNITFNEDNNASIQDDKNVNSDFASKELSNITKNLKYLYTFVEEIDIQNFNIKDNHMRILFKNDEFFVDNDL
;
A
#
# COMPACT_ATOMS: atom_id res chain seq x y z
N MET A 1 -32.28 -21.64 12.73
CA MET A 1 -30.89 -21.27 12.36
C MET A 1 -30.82 -20.15 11.31
N LYS A 2 -31.66 -20.16 10.26
CA LYS A 2 -31.67 -19.13 9.19
C LYS A 2 -31.79 -17.67 9.67
N LYS A 3 -32.65 -17.39 10.67
CA LYS A 3 -32.83 -16.03 11.22
C LYS A 3 -31.56 -15.43 11.84
N LYS A 4 -30.71 -16.26 12.47
CA LYS A 4 -29.44 -15.81 13.07
C LYS A 4 -28.40 -15.47 12.00
N ILE A 5 -28.34 -16.26 10.93
CA ILE A 5 -27.49 -15.98 9.75
C ILE A 5 -27.90 -14.65 9.10
N VAL A 6 -29.20 -14.41 8.92
CA VAL A 6 -29.69 -13.17 8.31
C VAL A 6 -29.31 -11.96 9.17
N TYR A 7 -29.44 -12.05 10.50
CA TYR A 7 -29.03 -10.97 11.39
C TYR A 7 -27.53 -10.70 11.34
N ALA A 8 -26.70 -11.75 11.35
CA ALA A 8 -25.25 -11.62 11.20
C ALA A 8 -24.86 -10.96 9.87
N LEU A 9 -25.52 -11.34 8.77
CA LEU A 9 -25.31 -10.72 7.45
C LEU A 9 -25.68 -9.24 7.46
N LEU A 10 -26.79 -8.89 8.11
CA LEU A 10 -27.27 -7.52 8.21
C LEU A 10 -26.30 -6.64 9.00
N VAL A 11 -25.78 -7.14 10.13
CA VAL A 11 -24.72 -6.48 10.91
C VAL A 11 -23.46 -6.29 10.06
N LEU A 12 -23.05 -7.31 9.30
CA LEU A 12 -21.88 -7.21 8.42
C LEU A 12 -22.04 -6.13 7.35
N ILE A 13 -23.22 -6.05 6.71
CA ILE A 13 -23.53 -5.02 5.69
C ILE A 13 -23.47 -3.61 6.30
N VAL A 14 -24.04 -3.44 7.50
CA VAL A 14 -23.99 -2.16 8.22
C VAL A 14 -22.53 -1.81 8.55
N PHE A 15 -21.75 -2.76 9.05
CA PHE A 15 -20.35 -2.55 9.35
C PHE A 15 -19.55 -2.13 8.10
N ILE A 16 -19.70 -2.85 6.99
CA ILE A 16 -19.06 -2.52 5.71
C ILE A 16 -19.48 -1.12 5.25
N SER A 17 -20.76 -0.76 5.38
CA SER A 17 -21.26 0.56 5.00
C SER A 17 -20.63 1.69 5.83
N VAL A 18 -20.45 1.47 7.13
CA VAL A 18 -19.77 2.43 8.02
C VAL A 18 -18.31 2.57 7.62
N VAL A 19 -17.59 1.46 7.40
CA VAL A 19 -16.20 1.48 6.93
C VAL A 19 -16.08 2.24 5.62
N PHE A 20 -16.99 1.99 4.67
CA PHE A 20 -17.00 2.69 3.38
C PHE A 20 -17.21 4.20 3.53
N LEU A 21 -18.11 4.64 4.42
CA LEU A 21 -18.34 6.06 4.71
C LEU A 21 -17.10 6.72 5.33
N VAL A 22 -16.42 6.03 6.25
CA VAL A 22 -15.17 6.53 6.86
C VAL A 22 -14.09 6.68 5.78
N LEU A 23 -13.88 5.66 4.95
CA LEU A 23 -12.91 5.72 3.85
C LEU A 23 -13.26 6.82 2.84
N LYS A 24 -14.54 7.07 2.58
CA LYS A 24 -14.98 8.15 1.68
C LYS A 24 -14.60 9.55 2.18
N ASN A 25 -14.72 9.78 3.48
CA ASN A 25 -14.28 11.03 4.10
C ASN A 25 -12.74 11.13 4.18
N GLY A 26 -12.08 9.98 4.15
CA GLY A 26 -10.64 9.86 4.24
C GLY A 26 -10.18 9.66 5.68
N ILE A 27 -9.09 8.93 5.83
CA ILE A 27 -8.43 8.63 7.09
C ILE A 27 -7.03 9.19 6.99
N LEU A 28 -6.67 10.06 7.93
CA LEU A 28 -5.30 10.52 8.12
C LEU A 28 -4.70 9.84 9.33
N ILE A 29 -3.62 9.10 9.11
CA ILE A 29 -2.88 8.39 10.15
C ILE A 29 -1.53 9.07 10.28
N SER A 30 -1.31 9.69 11.43
CA SER A 30 -0.13 10.55 11.64
C SER A 30 1.17 9.74 11.66
N HIS A 31 1.15 8.59 12.32
CA HIS A 31 2.31 7.72 12.44
C HIS A 31 1.86 6.28 12.60
N ILE A 32 2.48 5.37 11.85
CA ILE A 32 2.33 3.92 12.00
C ILE A 32 3.73 3.33 12.05
N GLN A 33 4.03 2.65 13.15
CA GLN A 33 5.29 1.99 13.36
C GLN A 33 5.08 0.47 13.23
N PHE A 34 5.58 -0.13 12.16
CA PHE A 34 5.69 -1.58 12.03
C PHE A 34 7.14 -2.00 12.25
N SER A 35 7.36 -3.25 12.66
CA SER A 35 8.71 -3.79 12.89
C SER A 35 9.62 -3.69 11.66
N PHE A 36 9.06 -3.70 10.46
CA PHE A 36 9.79 -3.66 9.20
C PHE A 36 9.72 -2.29 8.50
N LEU A 37 8.82 -1.40 8.93
CA LEU A 37 8.51 -0.19 8.17
C LEU A 37 7.78 0.86 9.01
N ASN A 38 8.21 2.10 8.88
CA ASN A 38 7.60 3.26 9.52
C ASN A 38 6.92 4.13 8.46
N LEU A 39 5.65 4.43 8.67
CA LEU A 39 4.84 5.30 7.82
C LEU A 39 4.49 6.56 8.60
N GLU A 40 4.78 7.72 8.02
CA GLU A 40 4.36 9.00 8.55
C GLU A 40 3.39 9.70 7.61
N GLN A 41 2.34 10.26 8.22
CA GLN A 41 1.29 11.03 7.55
C GLN A 41 0.64 10.25 6.40
N LEU A 42 0.22 9.01 6.69
CA LEU A 42 -0.50 8.16 5.75
C LEU A 42 -1.94 8.65 5.62
N TYR A 43 -2.30 9.14 4.46
CA TYR A 43 -3.67 9.50 4.08
C TYR A 43 -4.24 8.44 3.15
N ILE A 44 -5.41 7.91 3.49
CA ILE A 44 -6.15 6.96 2.65
C ILE A 44 -7.56 7.48 2.47
N LYS A 45 -8.00 7.64 1.22
CA LYS A 45 -9.36 8.04 0.88
C LYS A 45 -9.90 7.17 -0.24
N LEU A 46 -11.17 6.81 -0.18
CA LEU A 46 -11.87 6.11 -1.24
C LEU A 46 -12.96 7.02 -1.81
N ASP A 47 -12.64 7.74 -2.89
CA ASP A 47 -13.61 8.61 -3.57
C ASP A 47 -14.30 7.83 -4.71
N LYS A 48 -14.04 8.17 -5.97
CA LYS A 48 -14.39 7.30 -7.11
C LYS A 48 -13.42 6.13 -7.24
N LYS A 49 -12.16 6.36 -6.90
CA LYS A 49 -11.06 5.41 -6.85
C LYS A 49 -10.28 5.63 -5.54
N LEU A 50 -9.38 4.71 -5.22
CA LEU A 50 -8.53 4.78 -4.05
C LEU A 50 -7.45 5.86 -4.22
N ILE A 51 -7.26 6.68 -3.21
CA ILE A 51 -6.20 7.68 -3.09
C ILE A 51 -5.39 7.33 -1.86
N VAL A 52 -4.08 7.14 -2.04
CA VAL A 52 -3.13 6.87 -0.96
C VAL A 52 -2.02 7.90 -1.02
N ARG A 53 -1.74 8.56 0.09
CA ARG A 53 -0.61 9.48 0.20
C ARG A 53 0.19 9.16 1.45
N ALA A 54 1.50 9.18 1.36
CA ALA A 54 2.38 9.04 2.51
C ALA A 54 3.48 10.09 2.40
N LYS A 55 3.79 10.76 3.52
CA LYS A 55 4.85 11.75 3.51
C LYS A 55 6.21 11.08 3.61
N ASN A 56 6.39 10.24 4.63
CA ASN A 56 7.63 9.52 4.84
C ASN A 56 7.34 8.02 4.98
N ILE A 57 8.10 7.20 4.25
CA ILE A 57 8.14 5.76 4.39
C ILE A 57 9.60 5.39 4.64
N THR A 58 9.88 4.81 5.80
CA THR A 58 11.23 4.35 6.15
C THR A 58 11.19 2.86 6.40
N PHE A 59 11.99 2.08 5.66
CA PHE A 59 12.16 0.67 5.96
C PHE A 59 13.10 0.52 7.17
N ASN A 60 12.64 -0.16 8.21
CA ASN A 60 13.44 -0.49 9.37
C ASN A 60 14.15 -1.82 9.11
N GLU A 61 15.45 -1.78 8.85
CA GLU A 61 16.31 -2.96 8.68
C GLU A 61 16.83 -3.52 10.02
N ASP A 62 16.06 -3.40 11.09
CA ASP A 62 16.45 -4.02 12.37
C ASP A 62 16.13 -5.51 12.35
N ASN A 63 17.11 -6.27 11.83
CA ASN A 63 17.56 -7.60 12.27
C ASN A 63 16.53 -8.49 12.99
N ASN A 64 15.66 -9.17 12.22
CA ASN A 64 15.10 -10.53 12.46
C ASN A 64 13.76 -10.73 11.72
N ALA A 65 13.77 -10.55 10.41
CA ALA A 65 12.89 -11.32 9.54
C ALA A 65 13.79 -11.99 8.51
N SER A 66 13.79 -13.32 8.53
CA SER A 66 14.58 -14.21 7.71
C SER A 66 14.63 -13.79 6.23
N ILE A 67 15.62 -12.99 5.87
CA ILE A 67 16.30 -13.06 4.58
C ILE A 67 17.71 -13.57 4.88
N GLN A 68 17.79 -14.75 5.50
CA GLN A 68 18.99 -15.56 5.41
C GLN A 68 18.72 -16.63 4.36
N ASP A 69 19.63 -16.60 3.40
CA ASP A 69 19.99 -17.67 2.49
C ASP A 69 18.96 -18.07 1.44
N ASP A 70 18.99 -17.29 0.36
CA ASP A 70 19.09 -17.92 -0.95
C ASP A 70 20.11 -17.16 -1.82
N LYS A 71 21.39 -17.26 -1.45
CA LYS A 71 22.56 -16.84 -2.24
C LYS A 71 22.75 -17.71 -3.50
N ASN A 72 21.67 -18.10 -4.18
CA ASN A 72 21.73 -18.72 -5.51
C ASN A 72 20.39 -18.70 -6.27
N VAL A 73 19.56 -17.67 -6.09
CA VAL A 73 18.34 -17.54 -6.88
C VAL A 73 18.63 -16.61 -8.06
N ASN A 74 18.83 -17.26 -9.20
CA ASN A 74 18.90 -16.72 -10.56
C ASN A 74 18.18 -15.36 -10.71
N SER A 75 18.82 -14.43 -11.39
CA SER A 75 18.25 -13.18 -11.94
C SER A 75 16.91 -13.36 -12.71
N ASP A 76 16.56 -14.61 -13.05
CA ASP A 76 15.27 -15.03 -13.59
C ASP A 76 14.10 -15.00 -12.60
N PHE A 77 14.32 -15.13 -11.29
CA PHE A 77 13.23 -15.13 -10.30
C PHE A 77 12.78 -13.71 -9.99
N ALA A 78 13.72 -12.79 -9.75
CA ALA A 78 13.43 -11.37 -9.56
C ALA A 78 12.71 -10.78 -10.79
N SER A 79 13.14 -11.12 -12.01
CA SER A 79 12.49 -10.64 -13.24
C SER A 79 11.09 -11.24 -13.46
N LYS A 80 10.86 -12.51 -13.10
CA LYS A 80 9.52 -13.15 -13.15
C LYS A 80 8.57 -12.62 -12.08
N GLU A 81 9.04 -12.40 -10.85
CA GLU A 81 8.24 -11.81 -9.79
C GLU A 81 7.91 -10.34 -10.08
N LEU A 82 8.89 -9.55 -10.52
CA LEU A 82 8.67 -8.16 -10.92
C LEU A 82 7.71 -8.07 -12.12
N SER A 83 7.81 -9.01 -13.08
CA SER A 83 6.86 -9.11 -14.20
C SER A 83 5.45 -9.47 -13.75
N ASN A 84 5.29 -10.37 -12.77
CA ASN A 84 3.97 -10.71 -12.21
C ASN A 84 3.37 -9.57 -11.39
N ILE A 85 4.19 -8.86 -10.61
CA ILE A 85 3.77 -7.63 -9.91
C ILE A 85 3.32 -6.60 -10.97
N THR A 86 4.09 -6.43 -12.04
CA THR A 86 3.77 -5.51 -13.15
C THR A 86 2.47 -5.86 -13.87
N LYS A 87 2.20 -7.16 -14.12
CA LYS A 87 0.94 -7.62 -14.71
C LYS A 87 -0.26 -7.36 -13.79
N ASN A 88 -0.06 -7.47 -12.48
CA ASN A 88 -1.09 -7.18 -11.48
C ASN A 88 -1.23 -5.67 -11.16
N LEU A 89 -0.29 -4.82 -11.59
CA LEU A 89 -0.45 -3.36 -11.54
C LEU A 89 -1.70 -2.90 -12.30
N LYS A 90 -2.19 -3.66 -13.30
CA LYS A 90 -3.45 -3.34 -14.00
C LYS A 90 -4.61 -3.09 -13.03
N TYR A 91 -4.63 -3.80 -11.90
CA TYR A 91 -5.62 -3.56 -10.85
C TYR A 91 -5.39 -2.25 -10.10
N LEU A 92 -4.13 -1.82 -9.91
CA LEU A 92 -3.83 -0.48 -9.41
C LEU A 92 -4.38 0.59 -10.35
N TYR A 93 -4.09 0.55 -11.66
CA TYR A 93 -4.64 1.52 -12.63
C TYR A 93 -6.18 1.54 -12.65
N THR A 94 -6.81 0.38 -12.41
CA THR A 94 -8.28 0.26 -12.41
C THR A 94 -8.90 0.87 -11.15
N PHE A 95 -8.34 0.61 -9.97
CA PHE A 95 -8.96 0.93 -8.69
C PHE A 95 -8.32 2.08 -7.93
N VAL A 96 -7.15 2.55 -8.36
CA VAL A 96 -6.36 3.60 -7.72
C VAL A 96 -6.30 4.81 -8.65
N GLU A 97 -6.58 5.97 -8.10
CA GLU A 97 -6.49 7.25 -8.80
C GLU A 97 -5.16 7.96 -8.52
N GLU A 98 -4.65 7.81 -7.29
CA GLU A 98 -3.42 8.46 -6.88
C GLU A 98 -2.66 7.65 -5.81
N ILE A 99 -1.35 7.53 -5.98
CA ILE A 99 -0.39 7.10 -4.96
C ILE A 99 0.69 8.19 -4.91
N ASP A 100 0.80 8.94 -3.82
CA ASP A 100 1.84 9.96 -3.66
C ASP A 100 2.69 9.65 -2.43
N ILE A 101 3.93 9.23 -2.64
CA ILE A 101 4.92 8.96 -1.60
C ILE A 101 6.02 10.00 -1.76
N GLN A 102 6.08 10.95 -0.84
CA GLN A 102 6.98 12.09 -0.96
C GLN A 102 8.44 11.69 -0.68
N ASN A 103 8.67 11.00 0.43
CA ASN A 103 9.99 10.51 0.81
C ASN A 103 9.91 9.02 1.12
N PHE A 104 10.49 8.23 0.26
CA PHE A 104 10.69 6.81 0.47
C PHE A 104 12.18 6.57 0.71
N ASN A 105 12.53 6.20 1.94
CA ASN A 105 13.90 6.08 2.40
C ASN A 105 14.29 4.60 2.54
N ILE A 106 15.30 4.18 1.77
CA ILE A 106 15.97 2.88 1.93
C ILE A 106 17.46 3.14 2.05
N LYS A 107 18.08 2.79 3.19
CA LYS A 107 19.54 2.78 3.39
C LYS A 107 20.27 3.97 2.74
N ASP A 108 19.79 5.19 3.02
CA ASP A 108 20.30 6.48 2.54
C ASP A 108 19.88 6.96 1.14
N ASN A 109 19.14 6.16 0.36
CA ASN A 109 18.51 6.64 -0.87
C ASN A 109 17.14 7.24 -0.60
N HIS A 110 16.93 8.45 -1.11
CA HIS A 110 15.65 9.15 -1.10
C HIS A 110 14.98 9.00 -2.46
N MET A 111 13.77 8.43 -2.47
CA MET A 111 12.97 8.29 -3.67
C MET A 111 11.60 8.92 -3.47
N ARG A 112 11.10 9.60 -4.50
CA ARG A 112 9.71 10.05 -4.56
C ARG A 112 8.97 9.17 -5.55
N ILE A 113 7.80 8.68 -5.16
CA ILE A 113 6.95 7.86 -6.03
C ILE A 113 5.62 8.58 -6.20
N LEU A 114 5.26 8.91 -7.43
CA LEU A 114 3.98 9.53 -7.76
C LEU A 114 3.29 8.72 -8.86
N PHE A 115 2.17 8.11 -8.51
CA PHE A 115 1.20 7.57 -9.45
C PHE A 115 -0.01 8.50 -9.48
N LYS A 116 -0.37 9.04 -10.64
CA LYS A 116 -1.56 9.88 -10.78
C LYS A 116 -2.03 9.89 -12.22
N ASN A 117 -3.34 9.82 -12.44
CA ASN A 117 -3.94 9.88 -13.78
C ASN A 117 -3.35 8.85 -14.75
N ASP A 118 -3.11 7.63 -14.29
CA ASP A 118 -2.48 6.54 -15.04
C ASP A 118 -1.02 6.79 -15.48
N GLU A 119 -0.37 7.82 -14.93
CA GLU A 119 1.05 8.09 -15.11
C GLU A 119 1.83 7.74 -13.83
N PHE A 120 3.01 7.16 -14.00
CA PHE A 120 3.89 6.75 -12.90
C PHE A 120 5.23 7.46 -13.01
N PHE A 121 5.59 8.21 -11.98
CA PHE A 121 6.82 8.97 -11.86
C PHE A 121 7.61 8.45 -10.66
N VAL A 122 8.91 8.26 -10.89
CA VAL A 122 9.87 7.98 -9.82
C VAL A 122 10.96 9.01 -9.96
N ASP A 123 11.16 9.79 -8.91
CA ASP A 123 12.29 10.69 -8.78
C ASP A 123 13.27 10.06 -7.79
N ASN A 124 14.55 10.08 -8.11
CA ASN A 124 15.61 9.53 -7.28
C ASN A 124 16.72 10.58 -7.23
N ASP A 125 17.00 11.08 -6.03
CA ASP A 125 18.19 11.86 -5.78
C ASP A 125 19.38 10.88 -5.79
N LEU A 126 19.89 10.59 -6.99
CA LEU A 126 21.11 9.79 -7.24
C LEU A 126 22.37 10.59 -6.90
#